data_AF-B3MKV6-F1
#
_entry.id   AF-B3MKV6-F1
#
_cell.length_a   1.000
_cell.length_b   1.000
_cell.length_c   1.000
_cell.angle_alpha   90.00
_cell.angle_beta   90.00
_cell.angle_gamma   90.00
#
_symmetry.space_group_name_H-M   'P 1'
#
loop_
_entity.id
_entity.type
_entity.pdbx_description
1 polymer ?
#
loop_
_entity_poly.entity_id
_entity_poly.type
_entity_poly.pdbx_seq_one_letter_code
_entity_poly.pdbx_strand_id
1 'polypeptide(L)'
;MNPICNVDVGSRECQKWMVDVYTRCKDLFSREAPRRMAYWWFDITPAIYKEKLESMTVLDCRKLKRRLARQLQLEESEGHLLIEVLAFCLATVLIVVTLVLLGRMTLKHIRENQIKSGTDAPVEEDVSEDESDPSEILPIFPKKKAKNFKSWMRGHCRPLFVHSEAQTRKQKEKAHRIEAIHNELTNEKIVLWTKAREREALKKKQKLEKLQATRSNPIVSELS
;
A
#
# COMPACT_ATOMS: atom_id res chain seq x y z
N MET A 1 -18.45 -18.91 3.86
CA MET A 1 -17.70 -19.66 2.83
C MET A 1 -18.02 -21.12 3.05
N ASN A 2 -18.19 -21.93 2.00
CA ASN A 2 -18.32 -23.37 2.15
C ASN A 2 -17.05 -23.92 2.85
N PRO A 3 -17.16 -24.76 3.89
CA PRO A 3 -15.99 -25.37 4.53
C PRO A 3 -15.09 -26.13 3.53
N ILE A 4 -15.66 -26.72 2.48
CA ILE A 4 -14.91 -27.39 1.40
C ILE A 4 -13.99 -26.40 0.67
N CYS A 5 -14.50 -25.19 0.40
CA CYS A 5 -13.73 -24.11 -0.21
C CYS A 5 -12.71 -23.44 0.73
N ASN A 6 -12.74 -23.72 2.03
CA ASN A 6 -11.70 -23.24 2.94
C ASN A 6 -10.46 -24.14 2.94
N VAL A 7 -10.63 -25.41 2.57
CA VAL A 7 -9.54 -26.40 2.53
C VAL A 7 -8.82 -26.33 1.19
N ASP A 8 -9.58 -26.32 0.08
CA ASP A 8 -9.04 -26.20 -1.27
C ASP A 8 -10.03 -25.51 -2.21
N VAL A 9 -9.67 -24.30 -2.66
CA VAL A 9 -10.46 -23.51 -3.62
C VAL A 9 -10.45 -24.14 -5.02
N GLY A 10 -9.37 -24.87 -5.36
CA GLY A 10 -9.19 -25.55 -6.64
C GLY A 10 -10.00 -26.86 -6.76
N SER A 11 -10.55 -27.36 -5.66
CA SER A 11 -11.33 -28.60 -5.66
C SER A 11 -12.56 -28.49 -6.57
N ARG A 12 -12.86 -29.58 -7.31
CA ARG A 12 -14.02 -29.66 -8.23
C ARG A 12 -15.35 -29.37 -7.52
N GLU A 13 -15.46 -29.79 -6.26
CA GLU A 13 -16.63 -29.55 -5.42
C GLU A 13 -16.80 -28.08 -5.06
N CYS A 14 -15.70 -27.40 -4.72
CA CYS A 14 -15.73 -25.96 -4.48
C CYS A 14 -16.08 -25.19 -5.76
N GLN A 15 -15.47 -25.54 -6.89
CA GLN A 15 -15.76 -24.90 -8.18
C GLN A 15 -17.24 -25.04 -8.56
N LYS A 16 -17.81 -26.24 -8.42
CA LYS A 16 -19.24 -26.46 -8.66
C LYS A 16 -20.11 -25.58 -7.75
N TRP A 17 -19.81 -25.56 -6.44
CA TRP A 17 -20.53 -24.72 -5.49
C TRP A 17 -20.42 -23.23 -5.83
N MET A 18 -19.24 -22.74 -6.25
CA MET A 18 -19.06 -21.35 -6.66
C MET A 18 -19.92 -20.98 -7.87
N VAL A 19 -20.03 -21.87 -8.86
CA VAL A 19 -20.88 -21.67 -10.04
C VAL A 19 -22.36 -21.61 -9.64
N ASP A 20 -22.80 -22.51 -8.76
CA ASP A 20 -24.18 -22.55 -8.28
C ASP A 20 -24.54 -21.28 -7.49
N VAL A 21 -23.63 -20.83 -6.61
CA VAL A 21 -23.79 -19.57 -5.87
C VAL A 21 -23.80 -18.38 -6.81
N TYR A 22 -22.90 -18.33 -7.79
CA TYR A 22 -22.84 -17.24 -8.76
C TYR A 22 -24.17 -17.13 -9.53
N THR A 23 -24.70 -18.27 -9.99
CA THR A 23 -25.95 -18.34 -10.73
C THR A 23 -27.12 -17.86 -9.89
N ARG A 24 -27.20 -18.31 -8.62
CA ARG A 24 -28.22 -17.85 -7.67
C ARG A 24 -28.11 -16.36 -7.38
N CYS A 25 -26.91 -15.87 -7.15
CA CYS A 25 -26.67 -14.45 -6.87
C CYS A 25 -27.03 -13.58 -8.07
N LYS A 26 -26.69 -14.00 -9.29
CA LYS A 26 -27.07 -13.32 -10.54
C LYS A 26 -28.58 -13.20 -10.65
N ASP A 27 -29.32 -14.28 -10.45
CA ASP A 27 -30.80 -14.28 -10.46
C ASP A 27 -31.38 -13.34 -9.40
N LEU A 28 -30.86 -13.37 -8.17
CA LEU A 28 -31.28 -12.47 -7.10
C LEU A 28 -31.01 -10.99 -7.42
N PHE A 29 -29.84 -10.67 -7.99
CA PHE A 29 -29.52 -9.31 -8.41
C PHE A 29 -30.39 -8.83 -9.58
N SER A 30 -30.80 -9.72 -10.47
CA SER A 30 -31.71 -9.39 -11.59
C SER A 30 -33.14 -9.12 -11.12
N ARG A 31 -33.58 -9.72 -10.00
CA ARG A 31 -34.92 -9.54 -9.43
C ARG A 31 -35.05 -8.35 -8.48
N GLU A 32 -33.97 -7.94 -7.82
CA GLU A 32 -33.99 -6.89 -6.79
C GLU A 32 -33.70 -5.50 -7.39
N ALA A 33 -34.73 -4.65 -7.50
CA ALA A 33 -34.60 -3.28 -8.00
C ALA A 33 -33.77 -2.36 -7.05
N PRO A 34 -33.18 -1.25 -7.56
CA PRO A 34 -32.17 -0.46 -6.83
C PRO A 34 -32.64 0.22 -5.53
N ARG A 35 -33.94 0.25 -5.23
CA ARG A 35 -34.51 1.12 -4.18
C ARG A 35 -34.29 0.63 -2.74
N ARG A 36 -33.94 -0.64 -2.49
CA ARG A 36 -33.61 -1.17 -1.14
C ARG A 36 -32.10 -1.17 -0.81
N MET A 37 -31.30 -0.40 -1.56
CA MET A 37 -29.83 -0.40 -1.47
C MET A 37 -29.22 0.64 -0.50
N ALA A 38 -29.99 1.20 0.43
CA ALA A 38 -29.52 2.31 1.27
C ALA A 38 -28.88 1.91 2.61
N TYR A 39 -28.82 0.63 3.00
CA TYR A 39 -28.32 0.24 4.35
C TYR A 39 -27.36 -0.95 4.40
N TRP A 40 -26.94 -1.48 3.24
CA TRP A 40 -26.13 -2.71 3.14
C TRP A 40 -24.66 -2.57 3.58
N TRP A 41 -24.17 -1.36 3.82
CA TRP A 41 -22.81 -1.11 4.29
C TRP A 41 -22.62 -1.24 5.81
N PHE A 42 -23.71 -1.27 6.59
CA PHE A 42 -23.63 -1.34 8.06
C PHE A 42 -23.54 -2.77 8.64
N ASP A 43 -23.79 -3.81 7.85
CA ASP A 43 -23.76 -5.19 8.36
C ASP A 43 -22.34 -5.78 8.33
N ILE A 44 -21.67 -5.71 9.50
CA ILE A 44 -20.34 -6.29 9.78
C ILE A 44 -20.42 -7.80 10.10
N THR A 45 -21.63 -8.37 10.21
CA THR A 45 -21.81 -9.80 10.50
C THR A 45 -21.21 -10.69 9.40
N PRO A 46 -20.40 -11.72 9.76
CA PRO A 46 -19.75 -12.59 8.79
C PRO A 46 -20.78 -13.29 7.90
N ALA A 47 -20.41 -13.59 6.65
CA ALA A 47 -21.24 -14.40 5.76
C ALA A 47 -21.44 -15.79 6.38
N ILE A 48 -22.60 -16.01 6.98
CA ILE A 48 -23.01 -17.31 7.52
C ILE A 48 -23.14 -18.25 6.34
N TYR A 49 -22.41 -19.36 6.38
CA TYR A 49 -22.59 -20.44 5.40
C TYR A 49 -24.01 -20.97 5.54
N LYS A 50 -24.77 -20.95 4.44
CA LYS A 50 -26.10 -21.55 4.38
C LYS A 50 -25.99 -22.82 3.56
N GLU A 51 -26.38 -23.93 4.16
CA GLU A 51 -26.35 -25.27 3.54
C GLU A 51 -27.29 -25.34 2.32
N LYS A 52 -28.41 -24.60 2.37
CA LYS A 52 -29.36 -24.47 1.26
C LYS A 52 -29.16 -23.13 0.54
N LEU A 53 -28.69 -23.19 -0.70
CA LEU A 53 -28.52 -22.02 -1.59
C LEU A 53 -29.82 -21.22 -1.81
N GLU A 54 -30.96 -21.88 -1.74
CA GLU A 54 -32.29 -21.25 -1.90
C GLU A 54 -32.54 -20.15 -0.86
N SER A 55 -32.00 -20.32 0.35
CA SER A 55 -32.12 -19.39 1.47
C SER A 55 -31.13 -18.22 1.43
N MET A 56 -30.27 -18.17 0.41
CA MET A 56 -29.37 -17.02 0.22
C MET A 56 -30.14 -15.78 -0.21
N THR A 57 -29.76 -14.66 0.40
CA THR A 57 -30.27 -13.33 0.06
C THR A 57 -29.22 -12.54 -0.73
N VAL A 58 -29.64 -11.43 -1.33
CA VAL A 58 -28.74 -10.48 -2.02
C VAL A 58 -27.59 -10.00 -1.11
N LEU A 59 -27.85 -9.87 0.20
CA LEU A 59 -26.85 -9.49 1.20
C LEU A 59 -25.77 -10.56 1.34
N ASP A 60 -26.16 -11.85 1.37
CA ASP A 60 -25.24 -12.98 1.49
C ASP A 60 -24.31 -13.05 0.27
N CYS A 61 -24.86 -12.83 -0.93
CA CYS A 61 -24.10 -12.73 -2.18
C CYS A 61 -23.04 -11.62 -2.14
N ARG A 62 -23.40 -10.42 -1.66
CA ARG A 62 -22.45 -9.30 -1.54
C ARG A 62 -21.37 -9.55 -0.49
N LYS A 63 -21.72 -10.18 0.63
CA LYS A 63 -20.75 -10.54 1.68
C LYS A 63 -19.78 -11.59 1.15
N LEU A 64 -20.26 -12.58 0.40
CA LEU A 64 -19.42 -13.60 -0.23
C LEU A 64 -18.48 -12.98 -1.26
N LYS A 65 -18.98 -12.11 -2.15
CA LYS A 65 -18.14 -11.37 -3.12
C LYS A 65 -17.01 -10.60 -2.42
N ARG A 66 -17.32 -9.87 -1.34
CA ARG A 66 -16.31 -9.13 -0.55
C ARG A 66 -15.29 -10.03 0.15
N ARG A 67 -15.65 -11.26 0.49
CA ARG A 67 -14.74 -12.22 1.13
C ARG A 67 -13.84 -12.90 0.12
N LEU A 68 -14.40 -13.32 -1.02
CA LEU A 68 -13.65 -13.84 -2.17
C LEU A 68 -12.65 -12.80 -2.70
N ALA A 69 -13.08 -11.55 -2.87
CA ALA A 69 -12.18 -10.47 -3.31
C ALA A 69 -11.00 -10.27 -2.34
N ARG A 70 -11.22 -10.40 -1.03
CA ARG A 70 -10.15 -10.31 -0.03
C ARG A 70 -9.20 -11.51 -0.07
N GLN A 71 -9.71 -12.72 -0.29
CA GLN A 71 -8.87 -13.91 -0.42
C GLN A 71 -8.04 -13.88 -1.71
N LEU A 72 -8.64 -13.47 -2.82
CA LEU A 72 -7.92 -13.27 -4.08
C LEU A 72 -6.86 -12.18 -3.97
N GLN A 73 -7.15 -11.06 -3.30
CA GLN A 73 -6.13 -10.02 -3.07
C GLN A 73 -4.97 -10.50 -2.19
N LEU A 74 -5.23 -11.40 -1.22
CA LEU A 74 -4.18 -11.98 -0.40
C LEU A 74 -3.27 -12.91 -1.23
N GLU A 75 -3.85 -13.81 -2.04
CA GLU A 75 -3.07 -14.67 -2.92
C GLU A 75 -2.33 -13.89 -4.02
N GLU A 76 -2.99 -12.90 -4.63
CA GLU A 76 -2.39 -12.06 -5.66
C GLU A 76 -1.26 -11.18 -5.07
N SER A 77 -1.42 -10.69 -3.83
CA SER A 77 -0.38 -9.95 -3.13
C SER A 77 0.85 -10.81 -2.82
N GLU A 78 0.69 -12.09 -2.46
CA GLU A 78 1.83 -12.99 -2.23
C GLU A 78 2.60 -13.27 -3.52
N GLY A 79 1.88 -13.48 -4.64
CA GLY A 79 2.49 -13.63 -5.96
C GLY A 79 3.18 -12.36 -6.46
N HIS A 80 2.55 -11.20 -6.28
CA HIS A 80 3.10 -9.92 -6.70
C HIS A 80 4.37 -9.54 -5.93
N LEU A 81 4.42 -9.80 -4.62
CA LEU A 81 5.61 -9.56 -3.81
C LEU A 81 6.80 -10.40 -4.27
N LEU A 82 6.58 -11.67 -4.61
CA LEU A 82 7.64 -12.54 -5.12
C LEU A 82 8.17 -12.06 -6.48
N ILE A 83 7.29 -11.61 -7.37
CA ILE A 83 7.66 -11.08 -8.68
C ILE A 83 8.42 -9.76 -8.54
N GLU A 84 7.98 -8.85 -7.67
CA GLU A 84 8.68 -7.59 -7.38
C GLU A 84 10.06 -7.82 -6.75
N VAL A 85 10.17 -8.76 -5.81
CA VAL A 85 11.44 -9.12 -5.17
C VAL A 85 12.40 -9.74 -6.21
N LEU A 86 11.92 -10.64 -7.06
CA LEU A 86 12.72 -11.21 -8.16
C LEU A 86 13.20 -10.12 -9.14
N ALA A 87 12.31 -9.20 -9.53
CA ALA A 87 12.67 -8.09 -10.40
C ALA A 87 13.73 -7.18 -9.76
N PHE A 88 13.61 -6.90 -8.46
CA PHE A 88 14.59 -6.12 -7.70
C PHE A 88 15.94 -6.84 -7.58
N CYS A 89 15.94 -8.15 -7.33
CA CYS A 89 17.15 -8.97 -7.31
C CYS A 89 17.86 -8.95 -8.67
N LEU A 90 17.14 -9.09 -9.79
CA LEU A 90 17.73 -9.02 -11.12
C LEU A 90 18.30 -7.62 -11.43
N ALA A 91 17.58 -6.57 -11.05
CA ALA A 91 18.05 -5.20 -11.22
C ALA A 91 19.33 -4.92 -10.41
N THR A 92 19.40 -5.37 -9.15
CA THR A 92 20.60 -5.20 -8.31
C THR A 92 21.80 -5.97 -8.86
N VAL A 93 21.61 -7.20 -9.36
CA VAL A 93 22.68 -7.96 -10.04
C VAL A 93 23.21 -7.22 -11.26
N LEU A 94 22.34 -6.68 -12.11
CA LEU A 94 22.76 -5.89 -13.28
C LEU A 94 23.55 -4.63 -12.88
N ILE A 95 23.13 -3.92 -11.82
CA ILE A 95 23.85 -2.77 -11.29
C ILE A 95 25.25 -3.18 -10.78
N VAL A 96 25.35 -4.29 -10.04
CA VAL A 96 26.65 -4.77 -9.55
C VAL A 96 27.58 -5.15 -10.71
N VAL A 97 27.08 -5.87 -11.72
CA VAL A 97 27.88 -6.25 -12.90
C VAL A 97 28.36 -5.00 -13.65
N THR A 98 27.48 -4.03 -13.88
CA THR A 98 27.86 -2.78 -14.56
C THR A 98 28.91 -1.99 -13.77
N LEU A 99 28.79 -1.89 -12.44
CA LEU A 99 29.80 -1.25 -11.59
C LEU A 99 31.14 -1.98 -11.64
N VAL A 100 31.14 -3.31 -11.64
CA VAL A 100 32.38 -4.11 -11.78
C VAL A 100 33.03 -3.87 -13.14
N LEU A 101 32.25 -3.86 -14.22
CA LEU A 101 32.76 -3.58 -15.57
C LEU A 101 33.34 -2.16 -15.68
N LEU A 102 32.63 -1.15 -15.15
CA LEU A 102 33.11 0.21 -15.10
C LEU A 102 34.39 0.33 -14.25
N GLY A 103 34.45 -0.35 -13.10
CA GLY A 103 35.65 -0.39 -12.26
C GLY A 103 36.85 -1.02 -12.97
N ARG A 104 36.65 -2.10 -13.74
CA ARG A 104 37.72 -2.72 -14.53
C ARG A 104 38.20 -1.80 -15.66
N MET A 105 37.28 -1.12 -16.33
CA MET A 105 37.61 -0.18 -17.40
C MET A 105 38.37 1.05 -16.87
N THR A 106 37.95 1.60 -15.74
CA THR A 106 38.64 2.74 -15.11
C THR A 106 40.01 2.34 -14.58
N LEU A 107 40.14 1.18 -13.93
CA LEU A 107 41.44 0.66 -13.48
C LEU A 107 42.40 0.40 -14.64
N LYS A 108 41.90 -0.14 -15.76
CA LYS A 108 42.69 -0.35 -16.98
C LYS A 108 43.17 0.97 -17.56
N HIS A 109 42.28 1.97 -17.66
CA HIS A 109 42.61 3.29 -18.17
C HIS A 109 43.63 4.04 -17.28
N ILE A 110 43.54 3.89 -15.95
CA ILE A 110 44.54 4.46 -15.03
C ILE A 110 45.91 3.81 -15.22
N ARG A 111 45.97 2.47 -15.39
CA ARG A 111 47.23 1.76 -15.66
C ARG A 111 47.86 2.18 -16.99
N GLU A 112 47.07 2.25 -18.05
CA GLU A 112 47.58 2.64 -19.38
C GLU A 112 48.08 4.09 -19.40
N ASN A 113 47.42 4.99 -18.67
CA ASN A 113 47.85 6.39 -18.59
C ASN A 113 49.12 6.57 -17.74
N GLN A 114 49.32 5.79 -16.67
CA GLN A 114 50.56 5.85 -15.89
C GLN A 114 51.78 5.33 -16.67
N ILE A 115 51.59 4.33 -17.54
CA ILE A 115 52.67 3.81 -18.38
C ILE A 115 53.10 4.84 -19.43
N LYS A 116 52.14 5.57 -20.01
CA LYS A 116 52.44 6.61 -21.02
C LYS A 116 53.10 7.88 -20.44
N SER A 117 52.85 8.22 -19.17
CA SER A 117 53.49 9.38 -18.53
C SER A 117 54.92 9.13 -18.05
N GLY A 118 55.45 7.91 -18.19
CA GLY A 118 56.77 7.53 -17.69
C GLY A 118 57.90 7.49 -18.73
N THR A 119 57.64 7.78 -20.01
CA THR A 119 58.62 7.54 -21.09
C THR A 119 59.22 8.79 -21.75
N ASP A 120 58.67 9.99 -21.51
CA ASP A 120 59.21 11.21 -22.12
C ASP A 120 59.70 12.19 -21.05
N ALA A 121 60.92 11.95 -20.56
CA ALA A 121 61.74 13.01 -19.97
C ALA A 121 63.00 13.18 -20.84
N PRO A 122 62.97 14.07 -21.86
CA PRO A 122 64.19 14.57 -22.46
C PRO A 122 64.75 15.71 -21.59
N VAL A 123 66.04 15.59 -21.34
CA VAL A 123 66.95 16.62 -20.83
C VAL A 123 67.26 17.59 -21.99
N GLU A 124 67.73 18.81 -21.63
CA GLU A 124 68.37 19.87 -22.44
C GLU A 124 67.48 21.05 -22.88
N GLU A 125 67.74 22.26 -22.35
CA GLU A 125 68.63 23.37 -22.85
C GLU A 125 67.86 24.30 -23.81
N ASP A 126 67.57 25.54 -23.40
CA ASP A 126 68.34 26.77 -23.62
C ASP A 126 67.92 27.51 -24.91
N VAL A 127 68.03 28.84 -24.88
CA VAL A 127 68.12 29.80 -26.00
C VAL A 127 66.84 30.52 -26.52
N SER A 128 66.76 31.79 -26.07
CA SER A 128 66.51 33.08 -26.77
C SER A 128 65.14 33.55 -27.30
N GLU A 129 64.91 34.84 -26.99
CA GLU A 129 64.05 35.86 -27.60
C GLU A 129 64.16 35.95 -29.14
N ASP A 130 63.07 36.22 -29.88
CA ASP A 130 62.85 37.51 -30.58
C ASP A 130 61.51 37.60 -31.37
N GLU A 131 61.19 38.85 -31.72
CA GLU A 131 60.08 39.57 -32.36
C GLU A 131 59.20 39.01 -33.53
N SER A 132 57.98 39.59 -33.61
CA SER A 132 57.20 40.08 -34.78
C SER A 132 55.85 39.43 -35.22
N ASP A 133 54.87 40.32 -35.38
CA ASP A 133 53.40 40.26 -35.67
C ASP A 133 53.07 40.01 -37.18
N PRO A 134 51.83 40.05 -37.76
CA PRO A 134 50.44 39.87 -37.26
C PRO A 134 49.53 38.90 -38.09
N SER A 135 48.42 38.50 -37.45
CA SER A 135 47.06 38.30 -38.00
C SER A 135 46.76 37.25 -39.09
N GLU A 136 46.14 36.14 -38.66
CA GLU A 136 45.18 35.39 -39.48
C GLU A 136 43.91 35.09 -38.64
N ILE A 137 42.83 35.83 -38.91
CA ILE A 137 41.56 35.71 -38.18
C ILE A 137 40.80 34.50 -38.72
N LEU A 138 40.94 33.36 -38.05
CA LEU A 138 40.04 32.22 -38.22
C LEU A 138 38.73 32.44 -37.45
N PRO A 139 37.56 32.02 -37.99
CA PRO A 139 36.29 32.16 -37.30
C PRO A 139 36.26 31.26 -36.05
N ILE A 140 36.30 31.90 -34.89
CA ILE A 140 36.15 31.27 -33.58
C ILE A 140 34.68 30.80 -33.46
N PHE A 141 34.44 29.52 -33.78
CA PHE A 141 33.18 28.89 -33.43
C PHE A 141 33.01 28.88 -31.90
N PRO A 142 31.83 29.29 -31.38
CA PRO A 142 31.62 29.32 -29.93
C PRO A 142 31.64 27.89 -29.39
N LYS A 143 32.73 27.52 -28.71
CA LYS A 143 32.84 26.28 -27.95
C LYS A 143 31.68 26.24 -26.94
N LYS A 144 30.69 25.39 -27.20
CA LYS A 144 29.58 25.11 -26.26
C LYS A 144 30.21 24.57 -24.98
N LYS A 145 30.40 25.45 -23.99
CA LYS A 145 30.88 25.06 -22.66
C LYS A 145 29.91 24.01 -22.12
N ALA A 146 30.39 22.77 -21.97
CA ALA A 146 29.64 21.71 -21.30
C ALA A 146 29.22 22.27 -19.94
N LYS A 147 27.92 22.52 -19.75
CA LYS A 147 27.41 22.99 -18.45
C LYS A 147 27.84 21.94 -17.44
N ASN A 148 28.72 22.33 -16.51
CA ASN A 148 29.30 21.44 -15.51
C ASN A 148 28.20 20.55 -14.92
N PHE A 149 28.33 19.23 -15.01
CA PHE A 149 27.38 18.24 -14.49
C PHE A 149 26.92 18.57 -13.05
N LYS A 150 27.82 19.19 -12.27
CA LYS A 150 27.61 19.69 -10.91
C LYS A 150 26.60 20.85 -10.79
N SER A 151 26.47 21.69 -11.82
CA SER A 151 25.45 22.76 -11.92
C SER A 151 24.10 22.18 -12.32
N TRP A 152 24.08 21.20 -13.24
CA TRP A 152 22.87 20.51 -13.65
C TRP A 152 22.25 19.68 -12.51
N MET A 153 23.07 18.89 -11.79
CA MET A 153 22.62 18.15 -10.60
C MET A 153 22.10 19.08 -9.50
N ARG A 154 22.72 20.25 -9.30
CA ARG A 154 22.23 21.23 -8.32
C ARG A 154 20.91 21.88 -8.71
N GLY A 155 20.58 21.95 -9.99
CA GLY A 155 19.28 22.40 -10.47
C GLY A 155 18.18 21.34 -10.32
N HIS A 156 18.50 20.07 -10.59
CA HIS A 156 17.52 18.98 -10.62
C HIS A 156 17.30 18.27 -9.27
N CYS A 157 18.31 18.15 -8.41
CA CYS A 157 18.17 17.45 -7.13
C CYS A 157 17.69 18.35 -5.97
N ARG A 158 17.73 19.68 -6.14
CA ARG A 158 17.34 20.64 -5.09
C ARG A 158 15.83 20.62 -4.75
N PRO A 159 14.91 20.42 -5.69
CA PRO A 159 13.48 20.30 -5.37
C PRO A 159 13.11 18.99 -4.66
N LEU A 160 13.90 17.91 -4.84
CA LEU A 160 13.61 16.59 -4.27
C LEU A 160 14.09 16.45 -2.82
N PHE A 161 15.11 17.20 -2.41
CA PHE A 161 15.68 17.14 -1.05
C PHE A 161 15.35 18.35 -0.17
N VAL A 162 14.64 19.34 -0.72
CA VAL A 162 14.21 20.52 0.04
C VAL A 162 12.68 20.52 0.09
N HIS A 163 12.10 19.62 0.88
CA HIS A 163 10.87 20.02 1.57
C HIS A 163 11.25 21.22 2.44
N SER A 164 10.90 22.42 1.97
CA SER A 164 11.06 23.65 2.73
C SER A 164 10.56 23.39 4.15
N GLU A 165 11.30 23.79 5.19
CA GLU A 165 10.87 23.59 6.57
C GLU A 165 9.43 24.06 6.83
N ALA A 166 8.97 25.07 6.09
CA ALA A 166 7.59 25.55 6.10
C ALA A 166 6.58 24.50 5.59
N GLN A 167 6.90 23.71 4.57
CA GLN A 167 6.07 22.60 4.10
C GLN A 167 5.99 21.49 5.16
N THR A 168 7.12 21.15 5.79
CA THR A 168 7.16 20.16 6.87
C THR A 168 6.31 20.61 8.06
N ARG A 169 6.35 21.90 8.42
CA ARG A 169 5.49 22.49 9.45
C ARG A 169 4.00 22.39 9.08
N LYS A 170 3.63 22.75 7.85
CA LYS A 170 2.24 22.63 7.37
C LYS A 170 1.74 21.17 7.39
N GLN A 171 2.59 20.22 7.02
CA GLN A 171 2.24 18.80 7.07
C GLN A 171 2.05 18.31 8.51
N LYS A 172 2.94 18.71 9.44
CA LYS A 172 2.79 18.40 10.87
C LYS A 172 1.51 18.98 11.45
N GLU A 173 1.17 20.23 11.13
CA GLU A 173 -0.07 20.85 11.58
C GLU A 173 -1.31 20.13 11.04
N LYS A 174 -1.29 19.75 9.74
CA LYS A 174 -2.37 18.96 9.15
C LYS A 174 -2.51 17.60 9.82
N ALA A 175 -1.41 16.91 10.10
CA ALA A 175 -1.43 15.64 10.81
C ALA A 175 -2.03 15.79 12.22
N HIS A 176 -1.63 16.82 12.97
CA HIS A 176 -2.15 17.10 14.30
C HIS A 176 -3.66 17.42 14.29
N ARG A 177 -4.15 18.15 13.27
CA ARG A 177 -5.59 18.41 13.12
C ARG A 177 -6.38 17.13 12.83
N ILE A 178 -5.85 16.25 11.99
CA ILE A 178 -6.48 14.96 11.68
C ILE A 178 -6.52 14.07 12.93
N GLU A 179 -5.43 14.04 13.69
CA GLU A 179 -5.34 13.30 14.96
C GLU A 179 -6.35 13.81 16.00
N ALA A 180 -6.50 15.13 16.13
CA ALA A 180 -7.49 15.72 17.03
C ALA A 180 -8.92 15.32 16.68
N ILE A 181 -9.30 15.37 15.38
CA ILE A 181 -10.62 14.93 14.91
C ILE A 181 -10.82 13.44 15.18
N HIS A 182 -9.80 12.62 14.95
CA HIS A 182 -9.89 11.18 15.19
C HIS A 182 -10.10 10.86 16.67
N ASN A 183 -9.40 11.58 17.56
CA ASN A 183 -9.54 11.44 19.00
C ASN A 183 -10.94 11.84 19.48
N GLU A 184 -11.51 12.92 18.93
CA GLU A 184 -12.87 13.36 19.24
C GLU A 184 -13.92 12.30 18.84
N LEU A 185 -13.89 11.84 17.59
CA LEU A 185 -14.79 10.78 17.11
C LEU A 185 -14.64 9.46 17.88
N THR A 186 -13.42 9.16 18.32
CA THR A 186 -13.16 7.98 19.15
C THR A 186 -13.77 8.13 20.54
N ASN A 187 -13.62 9.30 21.16
CA ASN A 187 -14.22 9.60 22.45
C ASN A 187 -15.76 9.55 22.39
N GLU A 188 -16.37 10.10 21.34
CA GLU A 188 -17.82 10.00 21.13
C GLU A 188 -18.30 8.55 21.06
N LYS A 189 -17.58 7.69 20.32
CA LYS A 189 -17.91 6.26 20.24
C LYS A 189 -17.78 5.56 21.59
N ILE A 190 -16.74 5.88 22.36
CA ILE A 190 -16.56 5.35 23.72
C ILE A 190 -17.76 5.72 24.59
N VAL A 191 -18.18 6.99 24.60
CA VAL A 191 -19.34 7.48 25.36
C VAL A 191 -20.64 6.78 24.93
N LEU A 192 -20.84 6.59 23.63
CA LEU A 192 -22.02 5.88 23.12
C LEU A 192 -22.03 4.42 23.58
N TRP A 193 -20.89 3.73 23.53
CA TRP A 193 -20.77 2.34 23.92
C TRP A 193 -20.87 2.12 25.43
N THR A 194 -20.32 3.02 26.24
CA THR A 194 -20.47 2.96 27.70
C THR A 194 -21.93 3.17 28.09
N LYS A 195 -22.61 4.16 27.52
CA LYS A 195 -24.04 4.40 27.76
C LYS A 195 -24.91 3.23 27.31
N ALA A 196 -24.59 2.59 26.19
CA ALA A 196 -25.30 1.38 25.76
C ALA A 196 -25.11 0.22 26.76
N ARG A 197 -23.88 0.01 27.24
CA ARG A 197 -23.55 -1.02 28.23
C ARG A 197 -24.25 -0.79 29.57
N GLU A 198 -24.33 0.47 30.03
CA GLU A 198 -25.06 0.84 31.25
C GLU A 198 -26.56 0.52 31.14
N ARG A 199 -27.18 0.85 29.99
CA ARG A 199 -28.59 0.50 29.73
C ARG A 199 -28.82 -1.00 29.76
N GLU A 200 -27.91 -1.79 29.20
CA GLU A 200 -28.00 -3.25 29.26
C GLU A 200 -27.84 -3.78 30.69
N ALA A 201 -26.89 -3.24 31.46
CA ALA A 201 -26.73 -3.59 32.86
C ALA A 201 -27.98 -3.28 33.68
N LEU A 202 -28.62 -2.12 33.45
CA LEU A 202 -29.87 -1.73 34.11
C LEU A 202 -31.02 -2.67 33.74
N LYS A 203 -31.17 -3.02 32.45
CA LYS A 203 -32.15 -4.01 31.99
C LYS A 203 -31.94 -5.38 32.63
N LYS A 204 -30.69 -5.82 32.81
CA LYS A 204 -30.36 -7.07 33.50
C LYS A 204 -30.76 -7.02 34.98
N LYS A 205 -30.46 -5.92 35.68
CA LYS A 205 -30.88 -5.72 37.08
C LYS A 205 -32.40 -5.77 37.23
N GLN A 206 -33.15 -5.03 36.41
CA GLN A 206 -34.62 -5.05 36.45
C GLN A 206 -35.21 -6.43 36.15
N LYS A 207 -34.60 -7.20 35.23
CA LYS A 207 -35.02 -8.59 34.97
C LYS A 207 -34.80 -9.48 36.19
N LEU A 208 -33.66 -9.35 36.86
CA LEU A 208 -33.34 -10.12 38.07
C LEU A 208 -34.29 -9.77 39.22
N GLU A 209 -34.59 -8.47 39.44
CA GLU A 209 -35.55 -8.01 40.45
C GLU A 209 -36.96 -8.58 40.19
N LYS A 210 -37.42 -8.56 38.93
CA LYS A 210 -38.71 -9.17 38.56
C LYS A 210 -38.76 -10.66 38.86
N LEU A 211 -37.71 -11.40 38.49
CA LEU A 211 -37.62 -12.84 38.77
C LEU A 211 -37.59 -13.12 40.28
N GLN A 212 -36.89 -12.29 41.06
CA GLN A 212 -36.84 -12.39 42.50
C GLN A 212 -38.21 -12.10 43.13
N ALA A 213 -38.93 -11.08 42.65
CA ALA A 213 -40.28 -10.75 43.11
C ALA A 213 -41.31 -11.86 42.80
N THR A 214 -41.22 -12.49 41.62
CA THR A 214 -42.05 -13.66 41.29
C THR A 214 -41.73 -14.84 42.20
N ARG A 215 -40.44 -15.05 42.55
CA ARG A 215 -40.02 -16.13 43.45
C ARG A 215 -40.45 -15.90 44.90
N SER A 216 -40.55 -14.66 45.36
CA SER A 216 -40.97 -14.31 46.72
C SER A 216 -42.48 -14.28 46.93
N ASN A 217 -43.30 -14.42 45.88
CA ASN A 217 -44.76 -14.56 45.97
C ASN A 217 -45.24 -15.95 45.51
N PRO A 218 -44.97 -17.05 46.26
CA PRO A 218 -45.42 -18.38 45.90
C PRO A 218 -46.90 -18.69 46.24
N ILE A 219 -47.71 -17.75 46.72
CA ILE A 219 -49.01 -18.04 47.36
C ILE A 219 -50.19 -17.40 46.60
N VAL A 220 -50.52 -17.84 45.37
CA VAL A 220 -51.92 -17.76 44.82
C VAL A 220 -52.17 -18.76 43.67
N SER A 221 -51.48 -19.90 43.60
CA SER A 221 -51.68 -20.86 42.48
C SER A 221 -52.02 -22.29 42.89
N GLU A 222 -52.50 -22.50 44.12
CA GLU A 222 -53.17 -23.73 44.57
C GLU A 222 -54.55 -23.38 45.12
N LEU A 223 -55.53 -23.17 44.26
CA LEU A 223 -56.98 -23.30 44.55
C LEU A 223 -57.76 -23.21 43.22
N SER A 224 -57.68 -24.29 42.45
CA SER A 224 -58.67 -24.71 41.43
C SER A 224 -58.74 -26.22 41.45
#